data_AF-K2FVD1-F1
#
_entry.id   AF-K2FVD1-F1
#
_cell.length_a   1.000
_cell.length_b   1.000
_cell.length_c   1.000
_cell.angle_alpha   90.00
_cell.angle_beta   90.00
_cell.angle_gamma   90.00
#
_symmetry.space_group_name_H-M   'P 1'
#
loop_
_entity.id
_entity.type
_entity.pdbx_description
1 polymer ?
#
loop_
_entity_poly.entity_id
_entity_poly.type
_entity_poly.pdbx_seq_one_letter_code
_entity_poly.pdbx_strand_id
1 'polypeptide(L)'
;MKKIFLLSALMFSLPFFASAQDYDFYVDMKNNDTEEGTQEKPFRTIQQAIEKANLQRPGARKIFINDGEYAGEISLGDSISLFGQSKEKTIIKAPDLSTLSLTGNNKLQDLTISGGLAAITINGTASIENCIIQDAKKKGIDLPEGSSLVKISNSQIINNGGKGLYVQKGRSVILNNNTVANNKGEGFDIRQNIFGSIFENDINSNAESGIEILSSASDVLIKNNKITKNLANGIANQSYPDMPDLGKIKIQENKITENGKYGVYCGAPSGGVKTKTFFSESILVEKNYNENNTGKPVSGACHFERQTTEFINNIYSNIGERLALQYAEQDSFYALETEIDRKIVSAQKISSEISKTSIFRKIFLGIERDKIQKLNDYNQEIFQLIDKLSSLSNKTEISTIKESSLALIDSARKEISAFDAIIKKSNRTNKIFFLPQIVTSLFH
;
A
#
# COMPACT_ATOMS: atom_id res chain seq x y z
N MET A 1 31.31 29.33 49.89
CA MET A 1 30.14 28.44 50.04
C MET A 1 29.22 28.64 48.84
N LYS A 2 29.39 27.84 47.78
CA LYS A 2 28.55 27.88 46.56
C LYS A 2 27.37 26.94 46.75
N LYS A 3 26.14 27.47 46.70
CA LYS A 3 24.91 26.66 46.72
C LYS A 3 24.69 26.09 45.33
N ILE A 4 24.72 24.76 45.20
CA ILE A 4 24.33 24.02 44.01
C ILE A 4 22.82 23.84 44.08
N PHE A 5 22.10 24.42 43.12
CA PHE A 5 20.68 24.12 42.88
C PHE A 5 20.62 22.86 41.99
N LEU A 6 20.14 21.74 42.53
CA LEU A 6 19.72 20.60 41.72
C LEU A 6 18.39 20.97 41.05
N LEU A 7 18.40 21.17 39.74
CA LEU A 7 17.19 21.23 38.93
C LEU A 7 16.84 19.79 38.53
N SER A 8 15.86 19.19 39.19
CA SER A 8 15.28 17.92 38.78
C SER A 8 14.51 18.13 37.47
N ALA A 9 15.07 17.65 36.35
CA ALA A 9 14.36 17.57 35.09
C ALA A 9 13.28 16.48 35.20
N LEU A 10 12.04 16.88 35.50
CA LEU A 10 10.87 16.04 35.22
C LEU A 10 10.77 15.90 33.69
N MET A 11 11.19 14.75 33.16
CA MET A 11 10.78 14.33 31.83
C MET A 11 9.27 14.08 31.85
N PHE A 12 8.49 15.10 31.53
CA PHE A 12 7.15 14.87 30.99
C PHE A 12 7.33 14.19 29.63
N SER A 13 7.17 12.87 29.61
CA SER A 13 6.90 12.15 28.37
C SER A 13 5.60 12.72 27.81
N LEU A 14 5.72 13.60 26.82
CA LEU A 14 4.57 14.01 26.04
C LEU A 14 3.97 12.74 25.42
N PRO A 15 2.66 12.48 25.59
CA PRO A 15 2.03 11.42 24.83
C PRO A 15 2.21 11.77 23.36
N PHE A 16 2.79 10.83 22.62
CA PHE A 16 2.79 10.86 21.17
C PHE A 16 1.33 11.04 20.77
N PHE A 17 0.97 12.21 20.23
CA PHE A 17 -0.31 12.39 19.57
C PHE A 17 -0.23 11.57 18.28
N ALA A 18 -0.51 10.28 18.40
CA ALA A 18 -1.06 9.54 17.28
C ALA A 18 -2.30 10.32 16.86
N SER A 19 -2.32 10.77 15.61
CA SER A 19 -3.59 11.12 14.96
C SER A 19 -4.57 10.01 15.31
N ALA A 20 -5.71 10.34 15.92
CA ALA A 20 -6.74 9.36 16.24
C ALA A 20 -7.32 8.84 14.93
N GLN A 21 -6.60 7.91 14.31
CA GLN A 21 -7.05 7.20 13.15
C GLN A 21 -8.08 6.19 13.66
N ASP A 22 -9.34 6.36 13.27
CA ASP A 22 -10.37 5.37 13.54
C ASP A 22 -10.02 4.09 12.75
N TYR A 23 -9.76 3.00 13.47
CA TYR A 23 -9.58 1.66 12.90
C TYR A 23 -10.87 0.87 13.05
N ASP A 24 -11.16 -0.01 12.09
CA ASP A 24 -12.36 -0.85 12.12
C ASP A 24 -12.20 -2.00 13.12
N PHE A 25 -10.99 -2.57 13.20
CA PHE A 25 -10.67 -3.65 14.12
C PHE A 25 -9.31 -3.46 14.78
N TYR A 26 -9.20 -3.98 15.99
CA TYR A 26 -7.98 -4.00 16.79
C TYR A 26 -7.56 -5.43 17.08
N VAL A 27 -6.26 -5.68 17.05
CA VAL A 27 -5.64 -6.97 17.34
C VAL A 27 -4.63 -6.79 18.46
N ASP A 28 -4.76 -7.59 19.52
CA ASP A 28 -3.78 -7.70 20.60
C ASP A 28 -3.70 -9.14 21.08
N MET A 29 -2.55 -9.78 20.84
CA MET A 29 -2.28 -11.16 21.26
C MET A 29 -2.37 -11.37 22.78
N LYS A 30 -2.33 -10.31 23.58
CA LYS A 30 -2.43 -10.35 25.04
C LYS A 30 -3.87 -10.28 25.55
N ASN A 31 -4.85 -10.06 24.68
CA ASN A 31 -6.24 -10.00 25.11
C ASN A 31 -6.65 -11.34 25.73
N ASN A 32 -7.16 -11.30 26.96
CA ASN A 32 -7.64 -12.48 27.67
C ASN A 32 -9.17 -12.51 27.83
N ASP A 33 -9.85 -11.46 27.36
CA ASP A 33 -11.29 -11.29 27.47
C ASP A 33 -12.02 -11.65 26.16
N THR A 34 -13.32 -11.36 26.11
CA THR A 34 -14.16 -11.48 24.93
C THR A 34 -13.56 -10.72 23.74
N GLU A 35 -13.59 -11.34 22.56
CA GLU A 35 -13.00 -10.79 21.34
C GLU A 35 -14.10 -10.18 20.43
N GLU A 36 -14.30 -8.87 20.53
CA GLU A 36 -15.28 -8.13 19.74
C GLU A 36 -14.63 -7.35 18.57
N GLY A 37 -13.30 -7.24 18.59
CA GLY A 37 -12.51 -6.47 17.62
C GLY A 37 -12.45 -4.98 17.92
N THR A 38 -12.98 -4.52 19.05
CA THR A 38 -12.88 -3.10 19.47
C THR A 38 -11.55 -2.82 20.15
N GLN A 39 -11.24 -1.55 20.39
CA GLN A 39 -10.02 -1.17 21.11
C GLN A 39 -9.97 -1.76 22.53
N GLU A 40 -11.10 -1.86 23.22
CA GLU A 40 -11.20 -2.43 24.58
C GLU A 40 -11.25 -3.97 24.58
N LYS A 41 -11.72 -4.57 23.48
CA LYS A 41 -11.93 -6.02 23.34
C LYS A 41 -11.37 -6.50 21.99
N PRO A 42 -10.05 -6.37 21.76
CA PRO A 42 -9.45 -6.65 20.46
C PRO A 42 -9.47 -8.15 20.14
N PHE A 43 -9.31 -8.50 18.87
CA PHE A 43 -9.08 -9.89 18.49
C PHE A 43 -7.69 -10.34 18.96
N ARG A 44 -7.52 -11.62 19.30
CA ARG A 44 -6.20 -12.16 19.65
C ARG A 44 -5.33 -12.37 18.42
N THR A 45 -5.93 -12.67 17.28
CA THR A 45 -5.22 -12.98 16.04
C THR A 45 -5.58 -12.04 14.92
N ILE A 46 -4.62 -11.82 14.02
CA ILE A 46 -4.83 -11.04 12.79
C ILE A 46 -5.86 -11.74 11.90
N GLN A 47 -5.88 -13.07 11.88
CA GLN A 47 -6.80 -13.86 11.06
C GLN A 47 -8.27 -13.61 11.44
N GLN A 48 -8.61 -13.55 12.74
CA GLN A 48 -9.97 -13.22 13.18
C GLN A 48 -10.41 -11.81 12.72
N ALA A 49 -9.50 -10.84 12.79
CA ALA A 49 -9.78 -9.48 12.32
C ALA A 49 -10.03 -9.46 10.80
N ILE A 50 -9.24 -10.20 10.02
CA ILE A 50 -9.41 -10.33 8.57
C ILE A 50 -10.74 -11.02 8.23
N GLU A 51 -11.07 -12.12 8.90
CA GLU A 51 -12.36 -12.82 8.69
C GLU A 51 -13.53 -11.90 8.99
N LYS A 52 -13.45 -11.13 10.08
CA LYS A 52 -14.47 -10.14 10.42
C LYS A 52 -14.57 -9.02 9.37
N ALA A 53 -13.43 -8.53 8.90
CA ALA A 53 -13.35 -7.51 7.86
C ALA A 53 -14.02 -7.97 6.56
N ASN A 54 -13.74 -9.19 6.11
CA ASN A 54 -14.32 -9.78 4.91
C ASN A 54 -15.85 -9.98 5.01
N LEU A 55 -16.37 -10.22 6.21
CA LEU A 55 -17.83 -10.37 6.42
C LEU A 55 -18.59 -9.03 6.42
N GLN A 56 -17.92 -7.91 6.71
CA GLN A 56 -18.59 -6.62 6.99
C GLN A 56 -18.68 -5.67 5.78
N ARG A 57 -19.14 -6.19 4.65
CA ARG A 57 -19.35 -5.46 3.37
C ARG A 57 -18.04 -5.12 2.62
N PRO A 58 -18.07 -5.00 1.28
CA PRO A 58 -16.93 -4.50 0.49
C PRO A 58 -16.52 -3.09 0.94
N GLY A 59 -15.22 -2.76 0.83
CA GLY A 59 -14.67 -1.45 1.18
C GLY A 59 -13.36 -1.53 1.98
N ALA A 60 -12.70 -0.38 2.17
CA ALA A 60 -11.42 -0.29 2.86
C ALA A 60 -11.56 -0.66 4.35
N ARG A 61 -10.92 -1.75 4.79
CA ARG A 61 -10.92 -2.20 6.19
C ARG A 61 -9.57 -1.94 6.82
N LYS A 62 -9.57 -1.20 7.92
CA LYS A 62 -8.37 -0.81 8.65
C LYS A 62 -8.25 -1.64 9.93
N ILE A 63 -7.19 -2.41 10.03
CA ILE A 63 -6.90 -3.26 11.17
C ILE A 63 -5.66 -2.71 11.87
N PHE A 64 -5.80 -2.32 13.13
CA PHE A 64 -4.68 -1.95 13.99
C PHE A 64 -4.15 -3.16 14.73
N ILE A 65 -2.84 -3.30 14.79
CA ILE A 65 -2.17 -4.46 15.38
C ILE A 65 -1.19 -3.98 16.46
N ASN A 66 -1.49 -4.29 17.72
CA ASN A 66 -0.64 -3.97 18.85
C ASN A 66 0.70 -4.70 18.76
N ASP A 67 1.71 -4.17 19.44
CA ASP A 67 3.04 -4.78 19.56
C ASP A 67 2.97 -6.26 19.97
N GLY A 68 3.66 -7.12 19.23
CA GLY A 68 3.61 -8.56 19.41
C GLY A 68 4.17 -9.32 18.21
N GLU A 69 4.51 -10.60 18.43
CA GLU A 69 4.88 -11.53 17.35
C GLU A 69 3.66 -12.40 17.02
N TYR A 70 3.10 -12.19 15.83
CA TYR A 70 1.93 -12.89 15.32
C TYR A 70 2.38 -13.90 14.27
N ALA A 71 2.28 -15.19 14.60
CA ALA A 71 2.61 -16.26 13.69
C ALA A 71 1.35 -16.80 12.99
N GLY A 72 1.47 -17.12 11.70
CA GLY A 72 0.39 -17.77 10.96
C GLY A 72 0.47 -17.53 9.46
N GLU A 73 -0.37 -18.26 8.73
CA GLU A 73 -0.64 -17.97 7.33
C GLU A 73 -1.65 -16.83 7.27
N ILE A 74 -1.27 -15.74 6.62
CA ILE A 74 -2.11 -14.54 6.51
C ILE A 74 -2.37 -14.28 5.03
N SER A 75 -3.64 -14.16 4.68
CA SER A 75 -4.09 -13.80 3.35
C SER A 75 -5.05 -12.62 3.44
N LEU A 76 -4.66 -11.51 2.81
CA LEU A 76 -5.49 -10.32 2.70
C LEU A 76 -6.31 -10.41 1.43
N GLY A 77 -7.63 -10.34 1.61
CA GLY A 77 -8.57 -10.07 0.54
C GLY A 77 -8.47 -8.61 0.08
N ASP A 78 -9.37 -8.23 -0.81
CA ASP A 78 -9.37 -6.89 -1.39
C ASP A 78 -9.64 -5.80 -0.34
N SER A 79 -9.01 -4.64 -0.51
CA SER A 79 -9.20 -3.45 0.33
C SER A 79 -8.92 -3.63 1.83
N ILE A 80 -8.01 -4.54 2.22
CA ILE A 80 -7.58 -4.66 3.63
C ILE A 80 -6.28 -3.89 3.87
N SER A 81 -6.28 -3.11 4.95
CA SER A 81 -5.15 -2.31 5.40
C SER A 81 -4.71 -2.72 6.80
N LEU A 82 -3.46 -3.12 6.96
CA LEU A 82 -2.86 -3.45 8.26
C LEU A 82 -1.94 -2.31 8.72
N PHE A 83 -2.12 -1.91 9.98
CA PHE A 83 -1.34 -0.87 10.64
C PHE A 83 -0.76 -1.44 11.93
N GLY A 84 0.57 -1.55 12.01
CA GLY A 84 1.22 -1.92 13.26
C GLY A 84 1.35 -0.73 14.20
N GLN A 85 1.42 -1.04 15.50
CA GLN A 85 1.74 -0.05 16.52
C GLN A 85 3.18 0.47 16.38
N SER A 86 4.11 -0.39 15.97
CA SER A 86 5.51 -0.05 15.72
C SER A 86 6.11 -1.04 14.74
N LYS A 87 6.86 -0.55 13.75
CA LYS A 87 7.54 -1.43 12.80
C LYS A 87 8.56 -2.33 13.46
N GLU A 88 9.15 -1.93 14.59
CA GLU A 88 10.17 -2.68 15.32
C GLU A 88 9.58 -3.80 16.20
N LYS A 89 8.29 -3.73 16.56
CA LYS A 89 7.69 -4.61 17.58
C LYS A 89 6.41 -5.31 17.16
N THR A 90 5.69 -4.80 16.17
CA THR A 90 4.58 -5.50 15.53
C THR A 90 5.14 -6.38 14.42
N ILE A 91 5.29 -7.67 14.70
CA ILE A 91 5.95 -8.64 13.81
C ILE A 91 4.93 -9.65 13.32
N ILE A 92 4.74 -9.73 12.01
CA ILE A 92 4.04 -10.83 11.35
C ILE A 92 5.07 -11.85 10.91
N LYS A 93 5.00 -13.06 11.49
CA LYS A 93 5.92 -14.15 11.19
C LYS A 93 5.27 -15.19 10.30
N ALA A 94 5.68 -15.20 9.04
CA ALA A 94 5.24 -16.19 8.07
C ALA A 94 5.98 -17.53 8.29
N PRO A 95 5.25 -18.66 8.41
CA PRO A 95 5.84 -19.99 8.38
C PRO A 95 6.79 -20.22 7.20
N ASP A 96 7.78 -21.08 7.38
CA ASP A 96 8.88 -21.35 6.44
C ASP A 96 8.53 -21.58 4.97
N LEU A 97 7.34 -22.11 4.67
CA LEU A 97 6.88 -22.44 3.32
C LEU A 97 5.71 -21.57 2.85
N SER A 98 5.26 -20.61 3.67
CA SER A 98 4.13 -19.73 3.37
C SER A 98 4.59 -18.36 2.87
N THR A 99 3.62 -17.47 2.67
CA THR A 99 3.81 -16.04 2.35
C THR A 99 2.63 -15.26 2.92
N LEU A 100 2.84 -13.99 3.28
CA LEU A 100 1.72 -13.06 3.44
C LEU A 100 1.18 -12.73 2.04
N SER A 101 -0.03 -13.22 1.72
CA SER A 101 -0.63 -13.01 0.40
C SER A 101 -1.53 -11.78 0.39
N LEU A 102 -1.33 -10.88 -0.57
CA LEU A 102 -2.14 -9.69 -0.77
C LEU A 102 -2.88 -9.81 -2.10
N THR A 103 -4.20 -9.88 -2.08
CA THR A 103 -5.05 -9.89 -3.29
C THR A 103 -5.88 -8.62 -3.34
N GLY A 104 -5.99 -7.99 -4.51
CA GLY A 104 -6.72 -6.73 -4.65
C GLY A 104 -5.90 -5.51 -4.22
N ASN A 105 -6.49 -4.55 -3.53
CA ASN A 105 -5.93 -3.24 -3.20
C ASN A 105 -5.57 -3.11 -1.71
N ASN A 106 -4.32 -3.33 -1.31
CA ASN A 106 -3.96 -3.45 0.10
C ASN A 106 -2.99 -2.37 0.60
N LYS A 107 -3.00 -2.10 1.91
CA LYS A 107 -1.98 -1.26 2.56
C LYS A 107 -1.34 -1.97 3.75
N LEU A 108 -0.02 -1.93 3.84
CA LEU A 108 0.73 -2.33 5.03
C LEU A 108 1.50 -1.12 5.55
N GLN A 109 1.41 -0.85 6.84
CA GLN A 109 2.10 0.28 7.48
C GLN A 109 2.62 -0.08 8.86
N ASP A 110 3.81 0.44 9.20
CA ASP A 110 4.36 0.42 10.57
C ASP A 110 4.49 -0.97 11.19
N LEU A 111 4.89 -1.99 10.42
CA LEU A 111 5.03 -3.37 10.89
C LEU A 111 6.23 -4.10 10.23
N THR A 112 6.68 -5.18 10.88
CA THR A 112 7.66 -6.12 10.31
C THR A 112 6.96 -7.36 9.75
N ILE A 113 7.39 -7.83 8.57
CA ILE A 113 7.05 -9.13 8.02
C ILE A 113 8.35 -9.95 7.95
N SER A 114 8.37 -11.09 8.65
CA SER A 114 9.55 -11.95 8.77
C SER A 114 9.25 -13.39 8.37
N GLY A 115 10.20 -14.06 7.72
CA GLY A 115 10.08 -15.47 7.35
C GLY A 115 9.36 -15.69 6.01
N GLY A 116 8.81 -16.89 5.81
CA GLY A 116 8.17 -17.28 4.55
C GLY A 116 9.14 -17.76 3.47
N LEU A 117 8.59 -18.40 2.43
CA LEU A 117 9.33 -18.67 1.19
C LEU A 117 9.57 -17.35 0.44
N ALA A 118 8.50 -16.59 0.28
CA ALA A 118 8.56 -15.14 0.15
C ALA A 118 7.94 -14.54 1.43
N ALA A 119 8.43 -13.42 1.94
CA ALA A 119 7.77 -12.77 3.07
C ALA A 119 6.41 -12.21 2.63
N ILE A 120 6.34 -11.60 1.44
CA ILE A 120 5.10 -11.06 0.87
C ILE A 120 4.94 -11.48 -0.59
N THR A 121 3.72 -11.82 -1.00
CA THR A 121 3.33 -12.02 -2.41
C THR A 121 2.11 -11.18 -2.74
N ILE A 122 2.20 -10.32 -3.75
CA ILE A 122 1.16 -9.33 -4.07
C ILE A 122 0.53 -9.62 -5.43
N ASN A 123 -0.71 -10.12 -5.43
CA ASN A 123 -1.57 -10.36 -6.59
C ASN A 123 -2.60 -9.22 -6.74
N GLY A 124 -2.09 -8.00 -6.86
CA GLY A 124 -2.92 -6.81 -7.04
C GLY A 124 -2.12 -5.54 -6.82
N THR A 125 -2.83 -4.49 -6.40
CA THR A 125 -2.27 -3.19 -6.07
C THR A 125 -1.91 -3.16 -4.58
N ALA A 126 -0.77 -2.57 -4.21
CA ALA A 126 -0.41 -2.45 -2.80
C ALA A 126 0.41 -1.21 -2.49
N SER A 127 0.26 -0.70 -1.27
CA SER A 127 1.14 0.31 -0.68
C SER A 127 1.79 -0.26 0.58
N ILE A 128 3.12 -0.32 0.58
CA ILE A 128 3.94 -0.74 1.73
C ILE A 128 4.71 0.47 2.21
N GLU A 129 4.48 0.87 3.45
CA GLU A 129 5.02 2.10 4.01
C GLU A 129 5.62 1.86 5.39
N ASN A 130 6.85 2.34 5.61
CA ASN A 130 7.53 2.24 6.91
C ASN A 130 7.55 0.81 7.49
N CYS A 131 7.73 -0.19 6.64
CA CYS A 131 7.76 -1.61 7.04
C CYS A 131 9.19 -2.17 7.02
N ILE A 132 9.38 -3.30 7.69
CA ILE A 132 10.60 -4.12 7.58
C ILE A 132 10.21 -5.48 6.99
N ILE A 133 10.86 -5.88 5.91
CA ILE A 133 10.63 -7.16 5.22
C ILE A 133 11.94 -7.93 5.27
N GLN A 134 11.97 -9.01 6.05
CA GLN A 134 13.22 -9.70 6.36
C GLN A 134 13.11 -11.22 6.50
N ASP A 135 14.27 -11.87 6.48
CA ASP A 135 14.45 -13.29 6.81
C ASP A 135 13.59 -14.27 5.99
N ALA A 136 13.10 -13.85 4.82
CA ALA A 136 12.43 -14.77 3.91
C ALA A 136 13.46 -15.76 3.32
N LYS A 137 13.06 -17.02 3.11
CA LYS A 137 13.97 -18.05 2.58
C LYS A 137 14.42 -17.78 1.15
N LYS A 138 13.61 -17.11 0.32
CA LYS A 138 13.94 -16.82 -1.08
C LYS A 138 13.74 -15.35 -1.46
N LYS A 139 12.56 -14.78 -1.26
CA LYS A 139 12.26 -13.42 -1.75
C LYS A 139 11.72 -12.57 -0.61
N GLY A 140 12.21 -11.34 -0.43
CA GLY A 140 11.52 -10.43 0.48
C GLY A 140 10.09 -10.19 -0.02
N ILE A 141 9.96 -9.69 -1.24
CA ILE A 141 8.68 -9.40 -1.87
C ILE A 141 8.64 -10.00 -3.28
N ASP A 142 7.56 -10.71 -3.61
CA ASP A 142 7.29 -11.25 -4.94
C ASP A 142 6.07 -10.56 -5.56
N LEU A 143 6.25 -9.99 -6.75
CA LEU A 143 5.17 -9.45 -7.58
C LEU A 143 5.02 -10.36 -8.82
N PRO A 144 4.08 -11.32 -8.81
CA PRO A 144 3.78 -12.17 -9.98
C PRO A 144 3.37 -11.36 -11.21
N GLU A 145 3.35 -11.97 -12.41
CA GLU A 145 2.91 -11.29 -13.64
C GLU A 145 1.52 -10.65 -13.45
N GLY A 146 1.36 -9.42 -13.93
CA GLY A 146 0.14 -8.63 -13.75
C GLY A 146 0.36 -7.15 -14.09
N SER A 147 -0.69 -6.34 -14.11
CA SER A 147 -0.65 -4.94 -14.55
C SER A 147 -0.80 -3.90 -13.42
N SER A 148 -0.90 -4.35 -12.18
CA SER A 148 -1.19 -3.49 -11.02
C SER A 148 0.03 -2.66 -10.58
N LEU A 149 -0.26 -1.51 -9.95
CA LEU A 149 0.72 -0.63 -9.34
C LEU A 149 1.08 -1.09 -7.92
N VAL A 150 2.37 -1.19 -7.61
CA VAL A 150 2.86 -1.42 -6.24
C VAL A 150 3.78 -0.29 -5.82
N LYS A 151 3.47 0.33 -4.67
CA LYS A 151 4.30 1.35 -4.04
C LYS A 151 4.97 0.77 -2.81
N ILE A 152 6.28 0.99 -2.70
CA ILE A 152 7.07 0.65 -1.52
C ILE A 152 7.86 1.88 -1.13
N SER A 153 7.63 2.38 0.08
CA SER A 153 8.26 3.60 0.57
C SER A 153 8.72 3.53 2.02
N ASN A 154 9.80 4.24 2.33
CA ASN A 154 10.33 4.38 3.70
C ASN A 154 10.59 3.02 4.40
N SER A 155 10.80 1.95 3.63
CA SER A 155 10.80 0.58 4.13
C SER A 155 12.19 -0.05 4.05
N GLN A 156 12.38 -1.16 4.76
CA GLN A 156 13.60 -1.95 4.75
C GLN A 156 13.30 -3.32 4.14
N ILE A 157 14.07 -3.73 3.12
CA ILE A 157 13.99 -5.06 2.50
C ILE A 157 15.36 -5.73 2.66
N ILE A 158 15.51 -6.49 3.75
CA ILE A 158 16.83 -6.86 4.26
C ILE A 158 16.96 -8.33 4.62
N ASN A 159 18.19 -8.87 4.54
CA ASN A 159 18.53 -10.21 5.04
C ASN A 159 17.71 -11.37 4.42
N ASN A 160 17.15 -11.19 3.23
CA ASN A 160 16.39 -12.27 2.58
C ASN A 160 17.33 -13.27 1.89
N GLY A 161 16.96 -14.55 1.90
CA GLY A 161 17.72 -15.68 1.36
C GLY A 161 17.87 -15.72 -0.16
N GLY A 162 17.37 -14.72 -0.87
CA GLY A 162 17.55 -14.52 -2.31
C GLY A 162 17.28 -13.06 -2.66
N LYS A 163 16.32 -12.79 -3.56
CA LYS A 163 16.00 -11.43 -4.04
C LYS A 163 15.37 -10.57 -2.94
N GLY A 164 15.71 -9.29 -2.88
CA GLY A 164 14.98 -8.34 -2.04
C GLY A 164 13.55 -8.17 -2.55
N LEU A 165 13.41 -7.62 -3.76
CA LEU A 165 12.14 -7.51 -4.50
C LEU A 165 12.27 -8.20 -5.85
N TYR A 166 11.28 -9.03 -6.20
CA TYR A 166 11.16 -9.63 -7.52
C TYR A 166 9.92 -9.09 -8.24
N VAL A 167 10.14 -8.32 -9.30
CA VAL A 167 9.08 -7.72 -10.12
C VAL A 167 8.95 -8.50 -11.42
N GLN A 168 7.88 -9.28 -11.56
CA GLN A 168 7.61 -10.03 -12.78
C GLN A 168 6.86 -9.18 -13.81
N LYS A 169 6.70 -9.75 -15.00
CA LYS A 169 6.27 -9.05 -16.22
C LYS A 169 4.98 -8.23 -16.05
N GLY A 170 4.93 -7.06 -16.69
CA GLY A 170 3.72 -6.25 -16.83
C GLY A 170 3.45 -5.25 -15.69
N ARG A 171 4.22 -5.32 -14.59
CA ARG A 171 3.94 -4.56 -13.37
C ARG A 171 4.28 -3.08 -13.49
N SER A 172 3.57 -2.29 -12.69
CA SER A 172 3.95 -0.89 -12.42
C SER A 172 4.51 -0.75 -11.00
N VAL A 173 5.62 -0.02 -10.81
CA VAL A 173 6.24 0.14 -9.48
C VAL A 173 6.69 1.56 -9.15
N ILE A 174 6.51 1.95 -7.89
CA ILE A 174 7.11 3.16 -7.29
C ILE A 174 7.91 2.72 -6.07
N LEU A 175 9.23 2.77 -6.16
CA LEU A 175 10.15 2.33 -5.12
C LEU A 175 10.95 3.53 -4.63
N ASN A 176 10.59 4.08 -3.46
CA ASN A 176 11.22 5.31 -2.97
C ASN A 176 11.66 5.31 -1.51
N ASN A 177 12.82 5.91 -1.24
CA ASN A 177 13.35 6.07 0.11
C ASN A 177 13.41 4.74 0.91
N ASN A 178 13.76 3.63 0.25
CA ASN A 178 13.91 2.33 0.88
C ASN A 178 15.37 1.99 1.15
N THR A 179 15.60 1.17 2.16
CA THR A 179 16.89 0.48 2.38
C THR A 179 16.78 -0.96 1.90
N VAL A 180 17.65 -1.38 0.99
CA VAL A 180 17.63 -2.72 0.39
C VAL A 180 19.00 -3.34 0.52
N ALA A 181 19.16 -4.24 1.50
CA ALA A 181 20.49 -4.67 1.89
C ALA A 181 20.62 -6.11 2.37
N ASN A 182 21.83 -6.67 2.20
CA ASN A 182 22.19 -8.00 2.69
C ASN A 182 21.31 -9.14 2.16
N ASN A 183 20.62 -8.94 1.03
CA ASN A 183 19.88 -9.99 0.36
C ASN A 183 20.87 -10.93 -0.36
N LYS A 184 20.61 -12.24 -0.35
CA LYS A 184 21.52 -13.26 -0.93
C LYS A 184 21.44 -13.37 -2.45
N GLY A 185 20.56 -12.61 -3.10
CA GLY A 185 20.51 -12.37 -4.54
C GLY A 185 20.63 -10.89 -4.84
N GLU A 186 19.84 -10.44 -5.81
CA GLU A 186 19.71 -9.07 -6.25
C GLU A 186 18.92 -8.24 -5.23
N GLY A 187 19.23 -6.95 -5.10
CA GLY A 187 18.40 -6.04 -4.31
C GLY A 187 17.00 -5.95 -4.93
N PHE A 188 16.94 -5.50 -6.18
CA PHE A 188 15.75 -5.50 -7.03
C PHE A 188 16.02 -6.31 -8.30
N ASP A 189 15.23 -7.36 -8.58
CA ASP A 189 15.19 -8.04 -9.89
C ASP A 189 13.89 -7.69 -10.61
N ILE A 190 14.02 -7.03 -11.76
CA ILE A 190 12.93 -6.44 -12.52
C ILE A 190 12.89 -7.08 -13.91
N ARG A 191 11.77 -7.72 -14.23
CA ARG A 191 11.57 -8.37 -15.54
C ARG A 191 11.15 -7.36 -16.61
N GLN A 192 10.66 -7.85 -17.74
CA GLN A 192 10.27 -7.08 -18.91
C GLN A 192 8.86 -6.46 -18.79
N ASN A 193 8.55 -5.51 -19.69
CA ASN A 193 7.27 -4.80 -19.73
C ASN A 193 6.92 -4.12 -18.40
N ILE A 194 7.88 -3.41 -17.81
CA ILE A 194 7.73 -2.74 -16.52
C ILE A 194 7.61 -1.24 -16.70
N PHE A 195 6.68 -0.64 -15.97
CA PHE A 195 6.51 0.81 -15.91
C PHE A 195 6.86 1.29 -14.49
N GLY A 196 7.97 1.99 -14.27
CA GLY A 196 8.38 2.26 -12.89
C GLY A 196 9.31 3.42 -12.61
N SER A 197 9.35 3.80 -11.34
CA SER A 197 10.34 4.73 -10.81
C SER A 197 11.00 4.14 -9.57
N ILE A 198 12.33 4.24 -9.53
CA ILE A 198 13.18 3.77 -8.45
C ILE A 198 14.02 4.96 -8.02
N PHE A 199 13.71 5.56 -6.88
CA PHE A 199 14.39 6.79 -6.48
C PHE A 199 14.68 6.93 -5.00
N GLU A 200 15.78 7.63 -4.69
CA GLU A 200 16.17 7.95 -3.31
C GLU A 200 16.38 6.71 -2.41
N ASN A 201 16.65 5.54 -2.99
CA ASN A 201 16.89 4.32 -2.22
C ASN A 201 18.38 4.18 -1.85
N ASP A 202 18.66 3.55 -0.69
CA ASP A 202 19.98 3.03 -0.34
C ASP A 202 20.00 1.51 -0.59
N ILE A 203 20.65 1.11 -1.68
CA ILE A 203 20.71 -0.28 -2.16
C ILE A 203 22.14 -0.78 -2.00
N ASN A 204 22.39 -1.62 -1.01
CA ASN A 204 23.76 -1.98 -0.66
C ASN A 204 23.98 -3.40 -0.17
N SER A 205 25.20 -3.90 -0.32
CA SER A 205 25.63 -5.18 0.29
C SER A 205 24.79 -6.40 -0.13
N ASN A 206 24.12 -6.35 -1.29
CA ASN A 206 23.44 -7.51 -1.84
C ASN A 206 24.45 -8.44 -2.53
N ALA A 207 24.21 -9.75 -2.49
CA ALA A 207 25.16 -10.75 -2.96
C ALA A 207 25.20 -10.89 -4.49
N GLU A 208 24.31 -10.21 -5.22
CA GLU A 208 24.40 -10.04 -6.67
C GLU A 208 24.40 -8.56 -7.06
N SER A 209 23.60 -8.14 -8.04
CA SER A 209 23.49 -6.74 -8.46
C SER A 209 22.58 -5.97 -7.50
N GLY A 210 22.82 -4.66 -7.33
CA GLY A 210 21.90 -3.81 -6.57
C GLY A 210 20.53 -3.74 -7.23
N ILE A 211 20.52 -3.37 -8.51
CA ILE A 211 19.34 -3.39 -9.38
C ILE A 211 19.67 -4.25 -10.61
N GLU A 212 18.82 -5.21 -10.93
CA GLU A 212 18.84 -5.96 -12.17
C GLU A 212 17.54 -5.72 -12.94
N ILE A 213 17.63 -5.39 -14.23
CA ILE A 213 16.47 -5.08 -15.06
C ILE A 213 16.58 -5.76 -16.43
N LEU A 214 15.49 -6.39 -16.89
CA LEU A 214 15.31 -6.82 -18.27
C LEU A 214 14.60 -5.71 -19.04
N SER A 215 15.34 -5.00 -19.89
CA SER A 215 14.87 -3.75 -20.49
C SER A 215 13.66 -3.85 -21.42
N SER A 216 13.41 -5.02 -22.04
CA SER A 216 12.43 -5.09 -23.13
C SER A 216 11.05 -4.58 -22.71
N ALA A 217 10.45 -3.74 -23.59
CA ALA A 217 9.17 -3.05 -23.39
C ALA A 217 9.03 -2.27 -22.07
N SER A 218 10.11 -2.00 -21.36
CA SER A 218 10.05 -1.34 -20.03
C SER A 218 10.31 0.15 -20.15
N ASP A 219 9.66 0.97 -19.34
CA ASP A 219 9.90 2.40 -19.19
C ASP A 219 10.15 2.69 -17.71
N VAL A 220 11.43 2.84 -17.35
CA VAL A 220 11.88 2.88 -15.95
C VAL A 220 12.85 4.01 -15.70
N LEU A 221 12.53 4.83 -14.70
CA LEU A 221 13.41 5.88 -14.18
C LEU A 221 14.12 5.41 -12.91
N ILE A 222 15.45 5.39 -12.94
CA ILE A 222 16.33 5.10 -11.80
C ILE A 222 17.05 6.39 -11.42
N LYS A 223 16.62 7.05 -10.34
CA LYS A 223 17.07 8.41 -10.01
C LYS A 223 17.50 8.60 -8.55
N ASN A 224 18.58 9.35 -8.28
CA ASN A 224 18.96 9.75 -6.92
C ASN A 224 19.19 8.58 -5.94
N ASN A 225 19.51 7.38 -6.42
CA ASN A 225 19.79 6.24 -5.55
C ASN A 225 21.26 6.21 -5.15
N LYS A 226 21.53 5.68 -3.96
CA LYS A 226 22.86 5.29 -3.50
C LYS A 226 22.99 3.77 -3.64
N ILE A 227 23.83 3.32 -4.58
CA ILE A 227 23.96 1.91 -4.95
C ILE A 227 25.41 1.48 -4.72
N THR A 228 25.64 0.78 -3.61
CA THR A 228 27.01 0.54 -3.12
C THR A 228 27.27 -0.85 -2.60
N LYS A 229 28.52 -1.34 -2.71
CA LYS A 229 28.94 -2.59 -2.06
C LYS A 229 28.14 -3.85 -2.46
N ASN A 230 27.44 -3.82 -3.58
CA ASN A 230 26.81 -5.03 -4.12
C ASN A 230 27.90 -5.91 -4.73
N LEU A 231 27.85 -7.22 -4.51
CA LEU A 231 28.93 -8.15 -4.85
C LEU A 231 29.14 -8.26 -6.37
N ALA A 232 28.08 -8.07 -7.17
CA ALA A 232 28.19 -7.97 -8.62
C ALA A 232 28.17 -6.49 -9.05
N ASN A 233 27.11 -6.05 -9.73
CA ASN A 233 27.05 -4.71 -10.32
C ASN A 233 26.25 -3.75 -9.46
N GLY A 234 26.43 -2.44 -9.66
CA GLY A 234 25.47 -1.47 -9.14
C GLY A 234 24.11 -1.67 -9.81
N ILE A 235 24.07 -1.43 -11.13
CA ILE A 235 22.90 -1.63 -11.98
C ILE A 235 23.28 -2.58 -13.13
N ALA A 236 22.58 -3.69 -13.26
CA ALA A 236 22.69 -4.61 -14.39
C ALA A 236 21.47 -4.45 -15.30
N ASN A 237 21.71 -4.01 -16.54
CA ASN A 237 20.70 -3.99 -17.57
C ASN A 237 20.87 -5.16 -18.53
N GLN A 238 19.83 -5.96 -18.68
CA GLN A 238 19.84 -7.19 -19.44
C GLN A 238 18.84 -7.20 -20.59
N SER A 239 19.17 -7.97 -21.62
CA SER A 239 18.30 -8.22 -22.79
C SER A 239 18.65 -9.56 -23.43
N TYR A 240 17.66 -10.18 -24.09
CA TYR A 240 17.84 -11.38 -24.91
C TYR A 240 17.75 -11.03 -26.41
N PRO A 241 18.38 -11.81 -27.31
CA PRO A 241 18.31 -11.60 -28.76
C PRO A 241 16.89 -11.52 -29.34
N ASP A 242 15.98 -12.33 -28.80
CA ASP A 242 14.64 -12.51 -29.37
C ASP A 242 13.61 -11.53 -28.79
N MET A 243 14.03 -10.53 -28.02
CA MET A 243 13.15 -9.51 -27.45
C MET A 243 12.81 -8.45 -28.51
N PRO A 244 11.55 -8.35 -28.95
CA PRO A 244 11.19 -7.51 -30.11
C PRO A 244 11.14 -6.02 -29.78
N ASP A 245 10.87 -5.68 -28.52
CA ASP A 245 10.57 -4.30 -28.12
C ASP A 245 11.71 -3.70 -27.28
N LEU A 246 12.15 -2.51 -27.68
CA LEU A 246 13.11 -1.71 -26.92
C LEU A 246 12.50 -1.18 -25.62
N GLY A 247 13.32 -1.11 -24.59
CA GLY A 247 13.01 -0.38 -23.36
C GLY A 247 13.42 1.08 -23.42
N LYS A 248 12.98 1.85 -22.43
CA LYS A 248 13.36 3.23 -22.12
C LYS A 248 13.84 3.26 -20.67
N ILE A 249 15.12 2.98 -20.45
CA ILE A 249 15.72 2.95 -19.12
C ILE A 249 16.51 4.24 -18.91
N LYS A 250 16.08 5.06 -17.97
CA LYS A 250 16.75 6.30 -17.63
C LYS A 250 17.45 6.18 -16.29
N ILE A 251 18.78 6.30 -16.27
CA ILE A 251 19.63 6.25 -15.07
C ILE A 251 20.18 7.65 -14.84
N GLN A 252 19.67 8.37 -13.83
CA GLN A 252 19.97 9.78 -13.62
C GLN A 252 20.40 10.09 -12.18
N GLU A 253 21.45 10.88 -11.98
CA GLU A 253 21.78 11.46 -10.65
C GLU A 253 22.00 10.42 -9.53
N ASN A 254 22.42 9.19 -9.87
CA ASN A 254 22.71 8.15 -8.89
C ASN A 254 24.17 8.21 -8.43
N LYS A 255 24.42 7.77 -7.18
CA LYS A 255 25.74 7.48 -6.64
C LYS A 255 25.98 5.97 -6.71
N ILE A 256 26.83 5.51 -7.63
CA ILE A 256 27.07 4.10 -7.93
C ILE A 256 28.54 3.77 -7.69
N THR A 257 28.86 3.30 -6.48
CA THR A 257 30.26 3.18 -6.03
C THR A 257 30.54 1.89 -5.29
N GLU A 258 31.79 1.43 -5.26
CA GLU A 258 32.23 0.30 -4.44
C GLU A 258 31.52 -1.03 -4.75
N ASN A 259 30.96 -1.21 -5.95
CA ASN A 259 30.39 -2.50 -6.35
C ASN A 259 31.48 -3.47 -6.86
N GLY A 260 31.27 -4.77 -6.71
CA GLY A 260 32.28 -5.81 -6.94
C GLY A 260 32.62 -6.07 -8.42
N LYS A 261 31.83 -5.53 -9.35
CA LYS A 261 32.05 -5.54 -10.80
C LYS A 261 31.84 -4.13 -11.35
N TYR A 262 30.85 -3.92 -12.21
CA TYR A 262 30.64 -2.63 -12.85
C TYR A 262 29.70 -1.74 -12.05
N GLY A 263 29.81 -0.42 -12.22
CA GLY A 263 28.74 0.47 -11.78
C GLY A 263 27.46 0.21 -12.57
N VAL A 264 27.56 0.29 -13.90
CA VAL A 264 26.49 -0.08 -14.84
C VAL A 264 26.98 -1.18 -15.79
N TYR A 265 26.30 -2.32 -15.77
CA TYR A 265 26.57 -3.46 -16.65
C TYR A 265 25.47 -3.61 -17.70
N CYS A 266 25.85 -3.96 -18.93
CA CYS A 266 24.92 -4.35 -19.98
C CYS A 266 25.32 -5.70 -20.56
N GLY A 267 24.37 -6.61 -20.70
CA GLY A 267 24.65 -7.91 -21.30
C GLY A 267 23.48 -8.88 -21.27
N ALA A 268 23.66 -10.05 -21.87
CA ALA A 268 22.65 -11.09 -21.78
C ALA A 268 22.64 -11.74 -20.39
N PRO A 269 21.46 -12.18 -19.90
CA PRO A 269 21.36 -12.97 -18.68
C PRO A 269 22.28 -14.19 -18.74
N SER A 270 22.95 -14.50 -17.62
CA SER A 270 23.86 -15.65 -17.49
C SER A 270 24.94 -15.78 -18.58
N GLY A 271 25.36 -14.66 -19.19
CA GLY A 271 26.40 -14.68 -20.23
C GLY A 271 25.93 -15.21 -21.60
N GLY A 272 24.62 -15.23 -21.84
CA GLY A 272 24.04 -15.62 -23.13
C GLY A 272 24.45 -14.76 -24.33
N VAL A 273 23.85 -15.04 -25.49
CA VAL A 273 24.16 -14.34 -26.74
C VAL A 273 23.77 -12.86 -26.63
N LYS A 274 24.73 -11.98 -26.92
CA LYS A 274 24.55 -10.52 -26.81
C LYS A 274 23.91 -9.95 -28.07
N THR A 275 22.93 -9.07 -27.90
CA THR A 275 22.47 -8.13 -28.92
C THR A 275 23.47 -6.97 -29.07
N LYS A 276 23.92 -6.65 -30.29
CA LYS A 276 24.93 -5.60 -30.50
C LYS A 276 24.41 -4.16 -30.29
N THR A 277 23.12 -3.90 -30.53
CA THR A 277 22.57 -2.52 -30.58
C THR A 277 21.50 -2.22 -29.54
N PHE A 278 20.95 -3.24 -28.88
CA PHE A 278 19.82 -3.08 -27.98
C PHE A 278 20.07 -2.07 -26.85
N PHE A 279 21.23 -2.13 -26.19
CA PHE A 279 21.53 -1.28 -25.03
C PHE A 279 21.79 0.18 -25.42
N SER A 280 22.45 0.42 -26.56
CA SER A 280 22.68 1.78 -27.07
C SER A 280 21.39 2.48 -27.50
N GLU A 281 20.30 1.74 -27.66
CA GLU A 281 19.00 2.24 -28.12
C GLU A 281 17.92 2.22 -27.01
N SER A 282 18.26 1.73 -25.81
CA SER A 282 17.29 1.57 -24.71
C SER A 282 17.71 2.22 -23.38
N ILE A 283 18.92 2.79 -23.29
CA ILE A 283 19.45 3.31 -22.02
C ILE A 283 19.98 4.73 -22.16
N LEU A 284 19.44 5.63 -21.34
CA LEU A 284 19.96 6.98 -21.13
C LEU A 284 20.64 7.05 -19.75
N VAL A 285 21.90 7.49 -19.72
CA VAL A 285 22.68 7.64 -18.48
C VAL A 285 23.14 9.08 -18.33
N GLU A 286 22.65 9.78 -17.31
CA GLU A 286 22.89 11.22 -17.14
C GLU A 286 23.33 11.56 -15.70
N LYS A 287 24.41 12.34 -15.56
CA LYS A 287 24.81 12.97 -14.28
C LYS A 287 24.97 11.99 -13.10
N ASN A 288 25.38 10.74 -13.37
CA ASN A 288 25.64 9.77 -12.30
C ASN A 288 27.08 9.90 -11.79
N TYR A 289 27.27 9.85 -10.48
CA TYR A 289 28.59 9.67 -9.88
C TYR A 289 28.90 8.17 -9.82
N ASN A 290 29.76 7.71 -10.71
CA ASN A 290 30.02 6.29 -10.93
C ASN A 290 31.53 6.01 -10.91
N GLU A 291 32.04 5.75 -9.72
CA GLU A 291 33.48 5.64 -9.43
C GLU A 291 33.76 4.55 -8.40
N ASN A 292 35.03 4.13 -8.28
CA ASN A 292 35.49 3.20 -7.25
C ASN A 292 34.76 1.85 -7.23
N ASN A 293 34.16 1.44 -8.35
CA ASN A 293 33.74 0.05 -8.54
C ASN A 293 34.98 -0.80 -8.85
N THR A 294 34.95 -2.08 -8.52
CA THR A 294 36.10 -2.99 -8.75
C THR A 294 36.39 -3.13 -10.25
N GLY A 295 35.33 -3.20 -11.06
CA GLY A 295 35.37 -3.10 -12.51
C GLY A 295 35.17 -1.67 -13.00
N LYS A 296 34.93 -1.53 -14.31
CA LYS A 296 34.75 -0.19 -14.92
C LYS A 296 33.46 0.47 -14.43
N PRO A 297 33.36 1.82 -14.47
CA PRO A 297 32.10 2.52 -14.25
C PRO A 297 30.97 1.98 -15.12
N VAL A 298 31.27 1.73 -16.40
CA VAL A 298 30.33 1.20 -17.38
C VAL A 298 30.98 0.02 -18.11
N SER A 299 30.24 -1.07 -18.30
CA SER A 299 30.69 -2.18 -19.15
C SER A 299 30.69 -1.81 -20.63
N GLY A 300 31.69 -2.27 -21.40
CA GLY A 300 31.82 -1.88 -22.82
C GLY A 300 30.64 -2.28 -23.71
N ALA A 301 29.89 -3.31 -23.33
CA ALA A 301 28.70 -3.77 -24.06
C ALA A 301 27.51 -2.81 -23.99
N CYS A 302 27.57 -1.79 -23.13
CA CYS A 302 26.53 -0.76 -23.06
C CYS A 302 26.55 0.20 -24.26
N HIS A 303 27.71 0.40 -24.91
CA HIS A 303 27.85 1.25 -26.10
C HIS A 303 27.21 2.65 -25.99
N PHE A 304 27.37 3.35 -24.85
CA PHE A 304 26.78 4.68 -24.59
C PHE A 304 27.31 5.84 -25.46
N GLU A 305 28.27 5.59 -26.35
CA GLU A 305 28.90 6.62 -27.21
C GLU A 305 27.97 7.18 -28.30
N ARG A 306 26.68 6.79 -28.33
CA ARG A 306 25.69 7.17 -29.36
C ARG A 306 24.42 7.84 -28.81
N GLN A 307 24.54 8.74 -27.82
CA GLN A 307 23.39 9.49 -27.30
C GLN A 307 23.12 10.77 -28.11
N THR A 308 22.62 10.62 -29.33
CA THR A 308 22.23 11.77 -30.17
C THR A 308 20.98 12.47 -29.61
N THR A 309 20.71 13.71 -30.04
CA THR A 309 19.47 14.42 -29.70
C THR A 309 18.22 13.61 -30.10
N GLU A 310 18.25 12.96 -31.26
CA GLU A 310 17.15 12.08 -31.73
C GLU A 310 16.94 10.89 -30.78
N PHE A 311 18.02 10.23 -30.36
CA PHE A 311 17.96 9.15 -29.39
C PHE A 311 17.37 9.60 -28.04
N ILE A 312 17.83 10.73 -27.52
CA ILE A 312 17.33 11.30 -26.26
C ILE A 312 15.83 11.58 -26.37
N ASN A 313 15.38 12.16 -27.49
CA ASN A 313 13.96 12.41 -27.74
C ASN A 313 13.13 11.12 -27.80
N ASN A 314 13.69 10.01 -28.31
CA ASN A 314 13.00 8.73 -28.39
C ASN A 314 12.88 8.02 -27.03
N ILE A 315 13.89 8.16 -26.16
CA ILE A 315 13.86 7.62 -24.78
C ILE A 315 13.13 8.54 -23.81
N TYR A 316 12.95 9.81 -24.15
CA TYR A 316 12.19 10.75 -23.32
C TYR A 316 10.82 10.16 -22.95
N SER A 317 10.52 10.24 -21.65
CA SER A 317 9.29 9.72 -21.06
C SER A 317 8.89 10.61 -19.89
N ASN A 318 7.59 10.88 -19.79
CA ASN A 318 6.96 11.51 -18.64
C ASN A 318 6.61 10.46 -17.55
N ILE A 319 7.36 9.36 -17.46
CA ILE A 319 7.18 8.26 -16.48
C ILE A 319 6.91 8.77 -15.06
N GLY A 320 7.71 9.74 -14.59
CA GLY A 320 7.54 10.34 -13.27
C GLY A 320 6.20 11.05 -13.09
N GLU A 321 5.78 11.86 -14.07
CA GLU A 321 4.48 12.56 -14.03
C GLU A 321 3.31 11.57 -14.13
N ARG A 322 3.40 10.59 -15.02
CA ARG A 322 2.38 9.55 -15.21
C ARG A 322 2.20 8.70 -13.95
N LEU A 323 3.28 8.28 -13.30
CA LEU A 323 3.22 7.54 -12.03
C LEU A 323 2.69 8.42 -10.89
N ALA A 324 3.08 9.70 -10.84
CA ALA A 324 2.53 10.63 -9.85
C ALA A 324 1.01 10.82 -10.02
N LEU A 325 0.51 10.87 -11.27
CA LEU A 325 -0.92 10.91 -11.56
C LEU A 325 -1.62 9.62 -11.16
N GLN A 326 -1.09 8.44 -11.53
CA GLN A 326 -1.65 7.14 -11.12
C GLN A 326 -1.68 6.99 -9.59
N TYR A 327 -0.64 7.48 -8.92
CA TYR A 327 -0.54 7.48 -7.46
C TYR A 327 -1.58 8.39 -6.83
N ALA A 328 -1.73 9.63 -7.31
CA ALA A 328 -2.74 10.58 -6.83
C ALA A 328 -4.17 10.08 -7.09
N GLU A 329 -4.40 9.42 -8.23
CA GLU A 329 -5.66 8.77 -8.55
C GLU A 329 -5.97 7.65 -7.54
N GLN A 330 -5.01 6.77 -7.25
CA GLN A 330 -5.18 5.70 -6.26
C GLN A 330 -5.46 6.25 -4.84
N ASP A 331 -4.73 7.28 -4.41
CA ASP A 331 -4.98 7.96 -3.12
C ASP A 331 -6.40 8.56 -3.07
N SER A 332 -6.89 9.07 -4.20
CA SER A 332 -8.26 9.61 -4.31
C SER A 332 -9.33 8.52 -4.17
N PHE A 333 -9.11 7.33 -4.75
CA PHE A 333 -9.98 6.17 -4.53
C PHE A 333 -10.01 5.77 -3.05
N TYR A 334 -8.84 5.59 -2.43
CA TYR A 334 -8.75 5.21 -1.01
C TYR A 334 -9.43 6.23 -0.07
N ALA A 335 -9.29 7.52 -0.37
CA ALA A 335 -9.93 8.59 0.41
C ALA A 335 -11.47 8.51 0.32
N LEU A 336 -12.00 8.27 -0.88
CA LEU A 336 -13.45 8.12 -1.10
C LEU A 336 -13.97 6.83 -0.44
N GLU A 337 -13.30 5.70 -0.59
CA GLU A 337 -13.67 4.44 0.06
C GLU A 337 -13.72 4.60 1.58
N THR A 338 -12.67 5.19 2.17
CA THR A 338 -12.60 5.47 3.61
C THR A 338 -13.77 6.35 4.06
N GLU A 339 -14.09 7.41 3.32
CA GLU A 339 -15.12 8.35 3.72
C GLU A 339 -16.53 7.75 3.58
N ILE A 340 -16.80 7.01 2.50
CA ILE A 340 -18.05 6.25 2.33
C ILE A 340 -18.24 5.31 3.52
N ASP A 341 -17.20 4.56 3.87
CA ASP A 341 -17.27 3.58 4.94
C ASP A 341 -17.50 4.21 6.30
N ARG A 342 -16.80 5.30 6.61
CA ARG A 342 -16.99 6.09 7.85
C ARG A 342 -18.43 6.59 7.98
N LYS A 343 -19.01 7.10 6.90
CA LYS A 343 -20.38 7.64 6.89
C LYS A 343 -21.41 6.54 7.06
N ILE A 344 -21.22 5.39 6.42
CA ILE A 344 -22.10 4.23 6.61
C ILE A 344 -22.06 3.75 8.06
N VAL A 345 -20.89 3.58 8.67
CA VAL A 345 -20.78 3.16 10.08
C VAL A 345 -21.50 4.14 11.01
N SER A 346 -21.32 5.44 10.77
CA SER A 346 -22.01 6.49 11.54
C SER A 346 -23.53 6.42 11.38
N ALA A 347 -24.02 6.19 10.15
CA ALA A 347 -25.43 6.02 9.86
C ALA A 347 -26.01 4.75 10.52
N GLN A 348 -25.28 3.63 10.48
CA GLN A 348 -25.67 2.37 11.12
C GLN A 348 -25.85 2.52 12.63
N LYS A 349 -24.95 3.26 13.31
CA LYS A 349 -25.07 3.56 14.73
C LYS A 349 -26.38 4.28 15.06
N ILE A 350 -26.70 5.35 14.33
CA ILE A 350 -27.95 6.11 14.52
C ILE A 350 -29.18 5.26 14.19
N SER A 351 -29.12 4.54 13.08
CA SER A 351 -30.17 3.61 12.65
C SER A 351 -30.49 2.55 13.71
N SER A 352 -29.46 2.01 14.38
CA SER A 352 -29.59 1.08 15.49
C SER A 352 -30.27 1.72 16.70
N GLU A 353 -29.88 2.93 17.08
CA GLU A 353 -30.49 3.69 18.18
C GLU A 353 -31.99 3.97 17.93
N ILE A 354 -32.34 4.38 16.70
CA ILE A 354 -33.73 4.57 16.28
C ILE A 354 -34.51 3.26 16.39
N SER A 355 -33.94 2.17 15.87
CA SER A 355 -34.59 0.86 15.85
C SER A 355 -34.85 0.33 17.25
N LYS A 356 -33.87 0.48 18.16
CA LYS A 356 -33.94 0.08 19.57
C LYS A 356 -34.83 0.95 20.45
N THR A 357 -35.34 2.08 19.94
CA THR A 357 -36.28 2.92 20.70
C THR A 357 -37.50 2.09 21.13
N SER A 358 -37.80 2.07 22.43
CA SER A 358 -38.85 1.22 23.00
C SER A 358 -40.23 1.54 22.43
N ILE A 359 -41.12 0.55 22.38
CA ILE A 359 -42.47 0.74 21.88
C ILE A 359 -43.24 1.78 22.70
N PHE A 360 -43.04 1.78 24.02
CA PHE A 360 -43.61 2.78 24.93
C PHE A 360 -43.16 4.18 24.53
N ARG A 361 -41.86 4.38 24.34
CA ARG A 361 -41.32 5.69 23.90
C ARG A 361 -41.86 6.10 22.53
N LYS A 362 -41.91 5.17 21.56
CA LYS A 362 -42.46 5.41 20.22
C LYS A 362 -43.92 5.87 20.26
N ILE A 363 -44.74 5.29 21.16
CA ILE A 363 -46.15 5.62 21.32
C ILE A 363 -46.35 6.95 22.06
N PHE A 364 -45.60 7.20 23.14
CA PHE A 364 -45.85 8.35 24.02
C PHE A 364 -45.02 9.59 23.71
N LEU A 365 -43.83 9.44 23.12
CA LEU A 365 -42.89 10.55 22.87
C LEU A 365 -42.44 10.63 21.41
N GLY A 366 -42.78 9.63 20.60
CA GLY A 366 -42.25 9.48 19.25
C GLY A 366 -40.76 9.10 19.24
N ILE A 367 -40.18 9.12 18.04
CA ILE A 367 -38.76 8.95 17.76
C ILE A 367 -38.13 10.33 17.62
N GLU A 368 -36.95 10.52 18.21
CA GLU A 368 -36.21 11.78 18.21
C GLU A 368 -35.98 12.30 16.78
N ARG A 369 -36.54 13.48 16.46
CA ARG A 369 -36.48 14.07 15.11
C ARG A 369 -35.05 14.37 14.68
N ASP A 370 -34.20 14.80 15.61
CA ASP A 370 -32.80 15.10 15.33
C ASP A 370 -32.03 13.86 14.87
N LYS A 371 -32.35 12.67 15.42
CA LYS A 371 -31.76 11.40 14.97
C LYS A 371 -32.24 11.01 13.57
N ILE A 372 -33.53 11.21 13.29
CA ILE A 372 -34.09 10.97 11.95
C ILE A 372 -33.43 11.90 10.92
N GLN A 373 -33.31 13.19 11.25
CA GLN A 373 -32.68 14.18 10.37
C GLN A 373 -31.20 13.83 10.14
N LYS A 374 -30.45 13.52 11.21
CA LYS A 374 -29.04 13.15 11.10
C LYS A 374 -28.82 11.89 10.26
N LEU A 375 -29.72 10.90 10.36
CA LEU A 375 -29.67 9.72 9.50
C LEU A 375 -29.96 10.07 8.03
N ASN A 376 -30.91 10.97 7.79
CA ASN A 376 -31.20 11.48 6.45
C ASN A 376 -30.03 12.26 5.86
N ASP A 377 -29.35 13.10 6.65
CA ASP A 377 -28.17 13.85 6.23
C ASP A 377 -27.04 12.90 5.84
N TYR A 378 -26.77 11.85 6.64
CA TYR A 378 -25.80 10.82 6.27
C TYR A 378 -26.18 10.11 4.96
N ASN A 379 -27.46 9.81 4.72
CA ASN A 379 -27.90 9.22 3.45
C ASN A 379 -27.55 10.10 2.24
N GLN A 380 -27.79 11.41 2.34
CA GLN A 380 -27.46 12.35 1.27
C GLN A 380 -25.95 12.46 1.06
N GLU A 381 -25.17 12.50 2.14
CA GLU A 381 -23.70 12.54 2.07
C GLU A 381 -23.13 11.26 1.43
N ILE A 382 -23.61 10.07 1.83
CA ILE A 382 -23.18 8.80 1.22
C ILE A 382 -23.54 8.78 -0.27
N PHE A 383 -24.73 9.25 -0.65
CA PHE A 383 -25.15 9.35 -2.05
C PHE A 383 -24.19 10.22 -2.88
N GLN A 384 -23.82 11.39 -2.37
CA GLN A 384 -22.85 12.27 -3.04
C GLN A 384 -21.46 11.64 -3.16
N LEU A 385 -21.02 10.87 -2.16
CA LEU A 385 -19.73 10.19 -2.19
C LEU A 385 -19.70 9.04 -3.20
N ILE A 386 -20.76 8.23 -3.30
CA ILE A 386 -20.83 7.15 -4.29
C ILE A 386 -20.90 7.69 -5.72
N ASP A 387 -21.50 8.87 -5.94
CA ASP A 387 -21.49 9.54 -7.25
C ASP A 387 -20.08 10.01 -7.63
N LYS A 388 -19.32 10.56 -6.66
CA LYS A 388 -17.91 10.91 -6.86
C LYS A 388 -17.07 9.67 -7.18
N LEU A 389 -17.26 8.59 -6.43
CA LEU A 389 -16.56 7.33 -6.64
C LEU A 389 -16.89 6.73 -8.02
N SER A 390 -18.16 6.77 -8.43
CA SER A 390 -18.58 6.35 -9.78
C SER A 390 -17.91 7.18 -10.87
N SER A 391 -17.85 8.50 -10.72
CA SER A 391 -17.16 9.39 -11.67
C SER A 391 -15.66 9.09 -11.78
N LEU A 392 -14.99 8.83 -10.66
CA LEU A 392 -13.57 8.47 -10.63
C LEU A 392 -13.34 7.08 -11.24
N SER A 393 -14.14 6.10 -10.84
CA SER A 393 -14.12 4.72 -11.36
C SER A 393 -14.34 4.65 -12.88
N ASN A 394 -15.13 5.55 -13.45
CA ASN A 394 -15.35 5.58 -14.91
C ASN A 394 -14.15 6.14 -15.68
N LYS A 395 -13.25 6.88 -15.02
CA LYS A 395 -12.05 7.47 -15.65
C LYS A 395 -10.83 6.57 -15.59
N THR A 396 -10.76 5.68 -14.61
CA THR A 396 -9.59 4.80 -14.45
C THR A 396 -9.57 3.69 -15.50
N GLU A 397 -8.38 3.24 -15.91
CA GLU A 397 -8.21 2.05 -16.75
C GLU A 397 -7.96 0.78 -15.93
N ILE A 398 -7.80 0.92 -14.62
CA ILE A 398 -7.45 -0.18 -13.72
C ILE A 398 -8.70 -1.02 -13.42
N SER A 399 -8.78 -2.22 -14.00
CA SER A 399 -9.95 -3.10 -13.88
C SER A 399 -10.27 -3.50 -12.45
N THR A 400 -9.26 -3.77 -11.62
CA THR A 400 -9.47 -4.13 -10.22
C THR A 400 -10.12 -3.00 -9.43
N ILE A 401 -9.65 -1.75 -9.60
CA ILE A 401 -10.26 -0.58 -8.95
C ILE A 401 -11.71 -0.38 -9.42
N LYS A 402 -12.00 -0.60 -10.71
CA LYS A 402 -13.38 -0.55 -11.23
C LYS A 402 -14.28 -1.57 -10.54
N GLU A 403 -13.82 -2.81 -10.44
CA GLU A 403 -14.58 -3.90 -9.80
C GLU A 403 -14.83 -3.62 -8.32
N SER A 404 -13.79 -3.21 -7.56
CA SER A 404 -13.90 -2.86 -6.14
C SER A 404 -14.83 -1.65 -5.93
N SER A 405 -14.70 -0.62 -6.77
CA SER A 405 -15.54 0.58 -6.71
C SER A 405 -17.01 0.26 -6.95
N LEU A 406 -17.32 -0.56 -7.96
CA LEU A 406 -18.69 -0.99 -8.26
C LEU A 406 -19.29 -1.79 -7.11
N ALA A 407 -18.53 -2.74 -6.54
CA ALA A 407 -18.97 -3.53 -5.40
C ALA A 407 -19.28 -2.65 -4.17
N LEU A 408 -18.44 -1.65 -3.89
CA LEU A 408 -18.67 -0.69 -2.82
C LEU A 408 -19.90 0.19 -3.08
N ILE A 409 -20.07 0.72 -4.30
CA ILE A 409 -21.22 1.53 -4.70
C ILE A 409 -22.53 0.74 -4.51
N ASP A 410 -22.59 -0.50 -4.99
CA ASP A 410 -23.77 -1.35 -4.86
C ASP A 410 -24.08 -1.68 -3.40
N SER A 411 -23.04 -1.95 -2.59
CA SER A 411 -23.21 -2.15 -1.15
C SER A 411 -23.75 -0.89 -0.45
N ALA A 412 -23.19 0.28 -0.75
CA ALA A 412 -23.61 1.55 -0.17
C ALA A 412 -25.05 1.91 -0.56
N ARG A 413 -25.49 1.62 -1.79
CA ARG A 413 -26.88 1.82 -2.23
C ARG A 413 -27.87 0.96 -1.45
N LYS A 414 -27.49 -0.27 -1.08
CA LYS A 414 -28.32 -1.15 -0.23
C LYS A 414 -28.48 -0.56 1.18
N GLU A 415 -27.40 -0.05 1.76
CA GLU A 415 -27.43 0.63 3.06
C GLU A 415 -28.30 1.89 3.03
N ILE A 416 -28.13 2.76 2.02
CA ILE A 416 -28.97 3.95 1.83
C ILE A 416 -30.45 3.56 1.80
N SER A 417 -30.80 2.52 1.04
CA SER A 417 -32.17 2.03 0.91
C SER A 417 -32.73 1.52 2.25
N ALA A 418 -31.91 0.84 3.05
CA ALA A 418 -32.28 0.38 4.39
C ALA A 418 -32.51 1.56 5.36
N PHE A 419 -31.62 2.56 5.35
CA PHE A 419 -31.77 3.77 6.16
C PHE A 419 -33.01 4.58 5.76
N ASP A 420 -33.29 4.71 4.47
CA ASP A 420 -34.49 5.37 3.95
C ASP A 420 -35.78 4.70 4.45
N ALA A 421 -35.80 3.37 4.48
CA ALA A 421 -36.94 2.62 5.02
C ALA A 421 -37.17 2.94 6.52
N ILE A 422 -36.09 3.05 7.29
CA ILE A 422 -36.14 3.41 8.72
C ILE A 422 -36.60 4.85 8.91
N ILE A 423 -36.09 5.80 8.11
CA ILE A 423 -36.51 7.21 8.13
C ILE A 423 -38.00 7.31 7.83
N LYS A 424 -38.49 6.68 6.74
CA LYS A 424 -39.90 6.69 6.35
C LYS A 424 -40.80 6.10 7.44
N LYS A 425 -40.42 4.95 8.01
CA LYS A 425 -41.16 4.30 9.11
C LYS A 425 -41.20 5.17 10.36
N SER A 426 -40.09 5.83 10.69
CA SER A 426 -39.97 6.69 11.87
C SER A 426 -40.83 7.94 11.72
N ASN A 427 -40.79 8.59 10.55
CA ASN A 427 -41.64 9.73 10.23
C ASN A 427 -43.13 9.38 10.27
N ARG A 428 -43.52 8.20 9.76
CA ARG A 428 -44.91 7.71 9.86
C ARG A 428 -45.32 7.48 11.32
N THR A 429 -44.45 6.88 12.13
CA THR A 429 -44.70 6.65 13.56
C THR A 429 -44.93 7.97 14.29
N ASN A 430 -44.06 8.95 14.06
CA ASN A 430 -44.22 10.29 14.62
C ASN A 430 -45.54 10.93 14.19
N LYS A 431 -45.94 10.86 12.91
CA LYS A 431 -47.24 11.41 12.47
C LYS A 431 -48.45 10.79 13.18
N ILE A 432 -48.44 9.49 13.47
CA ILE A 432 -49.57 8.79 14.10
C ILE A 432 -49.70 9.16 15.58
N PHE A 433 -48.58 9.19 16.31
CA PHE A 433 -48.58 9.30 17.78
C PHE A 433 -48.38 10.73 18.31
N PHE A 434 -48.04 11.71 17.46
CA PHE A 434 -47.94 13.12 17.87
C PHE A 434 -49.27 13.89 17.77
N LEU A 435 -50.25 13.41 17.00
CA LEU A 435 -51.59 14.03 16.95
C LEU A 435 -52.30 14.04 18.34
N PRO A 436 -52.23 12.98 19.17
CA PRO A 436 -52.82 12.98 20.50
C PRO A 436 -52.17 13.94 21.50
N GLN A 437 -50.88 14.29 21.37
CA GLN A 437 -50.19 15.19 22.31
C GLN A 437 -50.57 16.66 22.12
N ILE A 438 -50.81 17.10 20.87
CA ILE A 438 -51.30 18.46 20.60
C ILE A 438 -52.75 18.61 21.07
N VAL A 439 -53.57 17.55 20.92
CA VAL A 439 -54.95 17.56 21.41
C VAL A 439 -55.00 17.56 22.94
N THR A 440 -54.13 16.84 23.64
CA THR A 440 -54.09 16.87 25.11
C THR A 440 -53.54 18.18 25.68
N SER A 441 -52.64 18.89 24.98
CA SER A 441 -52.24 20.26 25.37
C SER A 441 -53.28 21.34 25.08
N LEU A 442 -54.31 21.03 24.29
CA LEU A 442 -55.47 21.91 24.07
C LEU A 442 -56.57 21.73 25.13
N PHE A 443 -56.43 20.75 26.03
CA PHE A 443 -57.37 20.45 27.11
C PHE A 443 -56.80 20.69 28.52
N HIS A 444 -55.75 21.52 28.65
CA HIS A 444 -55.27 22.06 29.93
C HIS A 444 -55.21 23.58 29.89
#